data_AF-A0A2R7Y0B1-F1
#
_entry.id   AF-A0A2R7Y0B1-F1
#
_cell.length_a   1.000
_cell.length_b   1.000
_cell.length_c   1.000
_cell.angle_alpha   90.00
_cell.angle_beta   90.00
_cell.angle_gamma   90.00
#
_symmetry.space_group_name_H-M   'P 1'
#
loop_
_entity.id
_entity.type
_entity.pdbx_description
1 polymer ?
#
loop_
_entity_poly.entity_id
_entity_poly.type
_entity_poly.pdbx_seq_one_letter_code
_entity_poly.pdbx_strand_id
1 'polypeptide(L)' 'MKLDMDKKNLTIMGVKFDNFEDFDAVWYAVGSSMVENLNSLVGNIILAV' A
#
# COMPACT_ATOMS: atom_id res chain seq x y z
N MET A 1 -5.29 -2.05 -8.49
CA MET A 1 -4.61 -0.76 -8.21
C MET A 1 -3.12 -1.06 -8.11
N LYS A 2 -2.24 -0.22 -8.67
CA LYS A 2 -0.79 -0.39 -8.57
C LYS A 2 -0.23 0.76 -7.73
N LEU A 3 0.50 0.44 -6.67
CA LEU A 3 1.23 1.44 -5.89
C LEU A 3 2.40 1.94 -6.75
N ASP A 4 2.44 3.24 -7.02
CA ASP A 4 3.60 3.88 -7.65
C ASP A 4 4.70 4.06 -6.61
N MET A 5 5.87 3.47 -6.85
CA MET A 5 6.96 3.44 -5.89
C MET A 5 8.31 3.39 -6.59
N ASP A 6 9.25 4.15 -6.05
CA ASP A 6 10.69 4.04 -6.34
C ASP A 6 11.49 3.93 -5.05
N LYS A 7 12.06 2.74 -4.79
CA LYS A 7 12.89 2.50 -3.61
C LYS A 7 14.27 3.17 -3.67
N LYS A 8 14.81 3.42 -4.87
CA LYS A 8 16.10 4.11 -5.03
C LYS A 8 15.97 5.58 -4.71
N ASN A 9 14.86 6.19 -5.13
CA ASN A 9 14.57 7.60 -4.89
C ASN A 9 13.74 7.85 -3.62
N LEU A 10 13.43 6.78 -2.87
CA LEU A 10 12.58 6.80 -1.67
C LEU A 10 11.29 7.58 -1.94
N THR A 11 10.55 7.16 -2.96
CA THR A 11 9.35 7.86 -3.43
C THR A 11 8.16 6.91 -3.43
N ILE A 12 7.02 7.35 -2.90
CA ILE A 12 5.74 6.64 -2.97
C ILE A 12 4.71 7.63 -3.48
N MET A 13 4.00 7.30 -4.56
CA MET A 13 2.94 8.14 -5.14
C MET A 13 3.39 9.58 -5.45
N GLY A 14 4.64 9.76 -5.90
CA GLY A 14 5.26 11.07 -6.14
C GLY A 14 5.71 11.85 -4.90
N VAL A 15 5.47 11.33 -3.68
CA VAL A 15 5.98 11.90 -2.43
C VAL A 15 7.36 11.33 -2.14
N LYS A 16 8.36 12.20 -2.01
CA LYS A 16 9.73 11.82 -1.68
C LYS A 16 9.96 11.85 -0.16
N PHE A 17 10.70 10.88 0.34
CA PHE A 17 11.08 10.75 1.74
C PHE A 17 12.58 11.05 1.92
N ASP A 18 12.92 11.64 3.06
CA ASP A 18 14.29 12.04 3.38
C ASP A 18 15.15 10.88 3.89
N ASN A 19 14.52 9.87 4.49
CA ASN A 19 15.18 8.69 5.01
C ASN A 19 14.35 7.41 4.75
N PHE A 20 15.02 6.26 4.88
CA PHE A 20 14.40 4.96 4.61
C PHE A 20 13.37 4.57 5.69
N GLU A 21 13.53 5.03 6.93
CA GLU A 21 12.64 4.67 8.04
C GLU A 21 11.22 5.24 7.83
N ASP A 22 11.11 6.51 7.43
CA ASP A 22 9.84 7.14 7.08
C ASP A 22 9.21 6.51 5.82
N PHE A 23 10.05 6.20 4.82
CA PHE A 23 9.60 5.51 3.61
C PHE A 23 9.01 4.13 3.91
N ASP A 24 9.69 3.34 4.74
CA ASP A 24 9.29 1.97 5.10
C ASP A 24 7.98 1.96 5.89
N ALA A 25 7.84 2.87 6.87
CA ALA A 25 6.62 3.02 7.64
C ALA A 25 5.39 3.32 6.76
N VAL A 26 5.52 4.26 5.82
CA VAL A 26 4.42 4.60 4.90
C VAL A 26 4.15 3.48 3.91
N TRP A 27 5.19 2.86 3.36
CA TRP A 27 5.02 1.69 2.49
C TRP A 27 4.24 0.58 3.20
N TYR A 28 4.62 0.25 4.43
CA TYR A 28 3.95 -0.80 5.20
C TYR A 28 2.46 -0.47 5.44
N ALA A 29 2.15 0.77 5.84
CA ALA A 29 0.77 1.19 6.10
C ALA A 29 -0.10 1.17 4.84
N VAL A 30 0.43 1.69 3.72
CA VAL A 30 -0.30 1.74 2.44
C VAL A 30 -0.46 0.34 1.86
N GLY A 31 0.58 -0.49 1.91
CA GLY A 31 0.55 -1.88 1.44
C GLY A 31 -0.48 -2.72 2.20
N SER A 32 -0.55 -2.54 3.52
CA SER A 32 -1.54 -3.23 4.37
C SER A 32 -2.97 -2.80 4.06
N SER A 33 -3.20 -1.50 3.86
CA SER A 33 -4.51 -0.95 3.49
C SER A 33 -5.01 -1.46 2.14
N MET A 34 -4.11 -1.63 1.16
CA MET A 34 -4.46 -2.20 -0.14
C MET A 34 -4.85 -3.68 -0.05
N VAL A 35 -4.20 -4.45 0.84
CA VAL A 35 -4.53 -5.86 1.09
C VAL A 35 -5.84 -6.01 1.86
N GLU A 36 -6.10 -5.18 2.87
CA GLU A 36 -7.37 -5.18 3.59
C GLU A 36 -8.57 -4.89 2.69
N ASN A 37 -8.44 -3.90 1.78
CA ASN A 37 -9.51 -3.62 0.82
C ASN A 37 -9.77 -4.80 -0.14
N LEU A 38 -8.72 -5.54 -0.51
CA LEU A 38 -8.88 -6.75 -1.33
C LEU A 38 -9.59 -7.87 -0.57
N ASN A 39 -9.21 -8.12 0.69
CA ASN A 39 -9.84 -9.14 1.53
C ASN A 39 -11.31 -8.79 1.86
N SER A 40 -11.63 -7.52 2.07
CA SER A 40 -13.02 -7.08 2.28
C SER A 40 -13.89 -7.27 1.04
N LEU A 41 -13.38 -6.99 -0.15
CA LEU A 41 -14.06 -7.29 -1.43
C LEU A 41 -14.28 -8.81 -1.61
N VAL A 42 -13.27 -9.64 -1.33
CA VAL A 42 -13.38 -11.10 -1.43
C VAL A 42 -14.36 -11.66 -0.39
N GLY A 43 -14.32 -11.18 0.85
CA GLY A 43 -15.25 -11.60 1.91
C GLY A 43 -16.71 -11.26 1.60
N ASN A 44 -16.97 -10.08 1.03
CA ASN A 44 -18.32 -9.68 0.60
C ASN A 44 -18.83 -10.51 -0.59
N ILE A 45 -17.95 -11.00 -1.48
CA ILE A 45 -18.35 -11.88 -2.59
C ILE A 45 -18.69 -13.29 -2.08
N ILE A 46 -17.99 -13.81 -1.07
CA ILE A 46 -18.21 -15.16 -0.54
C ILE A 46 -19.48 -15.26 0.34
N LEU A 47 -19.90 -14.18 1.01
CA LEU A 47 -21.10 -14.18 1.86
C LEU A 47 -22.42 -13.98 1.08
N ALA A 48 -22.35 -13.63 -0.20
CA ALA A 48 -23.52 -13.39 -1.06
C ALA A 48 -23.96 -14.61 -1.88
N VAL A 49 -23.46 -15.81 -1.57
CA VAL A 49 -23.74 -17.08 -2.29
C VAL A 49 -24.41 -18.10 -1.37
#